data_AF-A0A2T2YER9-F1
#
_entry.id   AF-A0A2T2YER9-F1
#
_cell.length_a   1.000
_cell.length_b   1.000
_cell.length_c   1.000
_cell.angle_alpha   90.00
_cell.angle_beta   90.00
_cell.angle_gamma   90.00
#
_symmetry.space_group_name_H-M   'P 1'
#
loop_
_entity.id
_entity.type
_entity.pdbx_description
1 polymer ?
#
loop_
_entity_poly.entity_id
_entity_poly.type
_entity_poly.pdbx_seq_one_letter_code
_entity_poly.pdbx_strand_id
1 'polypeptide(L)'
;MDNGYDRTQLLKTALEHSAITIDELANNLGLTPILLYHNLESEEHGAATVKAVAAALRVPMSYFEGAFYYDERGQLVPSQPK
;
A
#
# COMPACT_ATOMS: atom_id res chain seq x y z
N MET A 1 -11.46 -9.35 -11.71
CA MET A 1 -11.39 -7.90 -12.02
C MET A 1 -10.08 -7.44 -11.44
N ASP A 2 -9.08 -7.37 -12.30
CA ASP A 2 -7.76 -6.86 -11.93
C ASP A 2 -7.85 -5.35 -12.12
N ASN A 3 -7.97 -4.59 -11.02
CA ASN A 3 -8.28 -3.16 -11.10
C ASN A 3 -7.11 -2.33 -11.66
N GLY A 4 -6.03 -2.94 -12.16
CA GLY A 4 -4.97 -2.28 -12.92
C GLY A 4 -4.14 -1.29 -12.10
N TYR A 5 -4.30 -1.26 -10.77
CA TYR A 5 -3.49 -0.43 -9.90
C TYR A 5 -2.24 -1.19 -9.50
N ASP A 6 -1.09 -0.64 -9.87
CA ASP A 6 0.22 -1.10 -9.44
C ASP A 6 0.33 -0.88 -7.92
N ARG A 7 0.21 -1.95 -7.13
CA ARG A 7 0.22 -1.87 -5.66
C ARG A 7 1.56 -1.35 -5.16
N THR A 8 2.64 -1.66 -5.87
CA THR A 8 3.97 -1.12 -5.63
C THR A 8 4.01 0.41 -5.78
N GLN A 9 3.35 0.98 -6.79
CA GLN A 9 3.20 2.44 -6.90
C GLN A 9 2.36 3.01 -5.76
N LEU A 10 1.22 2.39 -5.44
CA LEU A 10 0.38 2.83 -4.33
C LEU A 10 1.13 2.80 -2.99
N LEU A 11 1.97 1.79 -2.76
CA LEU A 11 2.84 1.70 -1.59
C LEU A 11 3.83 2.87 -1.56
N LYS A 12 4.50 3.17 -2.68
CA LYS A 12 5.45 4.29 -2.74
C LYS A 12 4.78 5.62 -2.41
N THR A 13 3.62 5.90 -2.99
CA THR A 13 2.84 7.10 -2.66
C THR A 13 2.43 7.13 -1.19
N ALA A 14 1.96 6.00 -0.63
CA ALA A 14 1.62 5.95 0.78
C ALA A 14 2.82 6.20 1.71
N LEU A 15 4.02 5.77 1.31
CA LEU A 15 5.26 6.03 2.04
C LEU A 15 5.70 7.50 1.95
N GLU A 16 5.49 8.17 0.82
CA GLU A 16 5.75 9.62 0.67
C GLU A 16 4.91 10.46 1.63
N HIS A 17 3.72 9.97 1.99
CA HIS A 17 2.82 10.59 2.96
C HIS A 17 2.92 9.99 4.38
N SER A 18 3.87 9.06 4.61
CA SER A 18 4.07 8.39 5.89
C SER A 18 5.27 8.97 6.65
N ALA A 19 5.29 8.74 7.96
CA ALA A 19 6.45 9.04 8.80
C ALA A 19 7.52 7.94 8.80
N ILE A 20 7.23 6.77 8.20
CA ILE A 20 8.14 5.63 8.17
C ILE A 20 8.66 5.38 6.76
N THR A 21 9.89 4.89 6.68
CA THR A 21 10.55 4.46 5.45
C THR A 21 10.13 3.05 5.02
N ILE A 22 10.47 2.67 3.78
CA ILE A 22 10.27 1.29 3.30
C ILE A 22 11.07 0.27 4.13
N ASP A 23 12.27 0.63 4.58
CA ASP A 23 13.12 -0.27 5.40
C ASP A 23 12.51 -0.50 6.78
N GLU A 24 12.01 0.56 7.43
CA GLU A 24 11.31 0.43 8.71
C GLU A 24 10.01 -0.36 8.57
N LEU A 25 9.24 -0.11 7.52
CA LEU A 25 8.02 -0.87 7.22
C LEU A 25 8.35 -2.36 7.01
N ALA A 26 9.32 -2.69 6.17
CA ALA A 26 9.71 -4.06 5.89
C ALA A 26 10.21 -4.76 7.16
N ASN A 27 11.06 -4.10 7.94
CA ASN A 27 11.58 -4.61 9.20
C ASN A 27 10.46 -4.89 10.22
N ASN A 28 9.48 -3.99 10.34
CA ASN A 28 8.30 -4.18 11.21
C ASN A 28 7.46 -5.41 10.80
N LEU A 29 7.49 -5.77 9.52
CA LEU A 29 6.81 -6.94 8.99
C LEU A 29 7.69 -8.20 8.97
N GLY A 30 8.94 -8.12 9.44
CA GLY A 30 9.89 -9.24 9.38
C GLY A 30 10.32 -9.61 7.96
N LEU A 31 10.28 -8.64 7.03
CA LEU A 31 10.59 -8.82 5.62
C LEU A 31 11.78 -7.94 5.20
N THR A 32 12.39 -8.28 4.07
CA THR A 32 13.23 -7.32 3.33
C THR A 32 12.35 -6.46 2.42
N PRO A 33 12.78 -5.25 2.03
CA PRO A 33 12.04 -4.42 1.08
C PRO A 33 11.69 -5.14 -0.22
N ILE A 34 12.62 -5.93 -0.75
CA ILE A 34 12.43 -6.71 -1.98
C ILE A 34 11.33 -7.77 -1.79
N LEU A 35 11.35 -8.50 -0.67
CA LEU A 35 10.31 -9.48 -0.37
C LEU A 35 8.96 -8.82 -0.12
N LEU A 36 8.93 -7.63 0.48
CA LEU A 36 7.70 -6.88 0.66
C LEU A 36 7.07 -6.52 -0.69
N TYR A 37 7.84 -5.96 -1.63
CA TYR A 37 7.34 -5.67 -2.98
C TYR A 37 6.88 -6.94 -3.71
N HIS A 38 7.68 -8.02 -3.64
CA HIS A 38 7.33 -9.29 -4.25
C HIS A 38 6.01 -9.86 -3.69
N ASN A 39 5.87 -9.88 -2.36
CA ASN A 39 4.70 -10.42 -1.70
C ASN A 39 3.46 -9.55 -1.94
N LEU A 40 3.60 -8.23 -2.12
CA LEU A 40 2.49 -7.31 -2.37
C LEU A 40 1.75 -7.63 -3.68
N GLU A 41 2.51 -8.05 -4.71
CA GLU A 41 1.99 -8.43 -6.03
C GLU A 41 1.68 -9.94 -6.14
N SER A 42 2.06 -10.75 -5.15
CA SER A 42 1.84 -12.19 -5.15
C SER A 42 0.34 -12.55 -5.05
N GLU A 43 -0.11 -13.55 -5.79
CA GLU A 43 -1.47 -14.11 -5.63
C GLU A 43 -1.64 -14.82 -4.27
N GLU A 44 -0.61 -15.53 -3.81
CA GLU A 44 -0.64 -16.33 -2.58
C GLU A 44 -0.52 -15.45 -1.33
N HIS A 45 0.37 -14.45 -1.36
CA HIS A 45 0.72 -13.64 -0.20
C HIS A 45 0.20 -12.19 -0.27
N GLY A 46 -0.33 -11.75 -1.42
CA GLY A 46 -0.72 -10.37 -1.67
C GLY A 46 -1.77 -9.86 -0.70
N ALA A 47 -2.86 -10.60 -0.49
CA ALA A 47 -3.94 -10.16 0.40
C ALA A 47 -3.46 -9.97 1.86
N ALA A 48 -2.65 -10.90 2.35
CA ALA A 48 -2.08 -10.81 3.70
C ALA A 48 -1.07 -9.66 3.81
N THR A 49 -0.24 -9.46 2.79
CA THR A 49 0.77 -8.40 2.72
C THR A 49 0.11 -7.03 2.65
N VAL A 50 -0.89 -6.85 1.78
CA VAL A 50 -1.70 -5.63 1.68
C VAL A 50 -2.33 -5.30 3.03
N LYS A 51 -2.92 -6.28 3.71
CA LYS A 51 -3.51 -6.08 5.04
C LYS A 51 -2.48 -5.59 6.06
N ALA A 52 -1.31 -6.21 6.10
CA ALA A 52 -0.24 -5.87 7.04
C ALA A 52 0.33 -4.47 6.75
N VAL A 53 0.61 -4.16 5.49
CA VAL A 53 1.09 -2.85 5.03
C VAL A 53 0.09 -1.75 5.31
N ALA A 54 -1.19 -1.97 4.97
CA ALA A 54 -2.26 -1.00 5.23
C ALA A 54 -2.38 -0.66 6.72
N ALA A 55 -2.32 -1.67 7.59
CA ALA A 55 -2.34 -1.47 9.03
C ALA A 55 -1.12 -0.67 9.53
N ALA A 56 0.08 -0.99 9.03
CA ALA A 56 1.31 -0.30 9.42
C ALA A 56 1.33 1.18 8.98
N LEU A 57 0.82 1.47 7.78
CA LEU A 57 0.72 2.83 7.24
C LEU A 57 -0.55 3.57 7.70
N ARG A 58 -1.42 2.92 8.48
CA ARG A 58 -2.71 3.46 8.95
C ARG A 58 -3.61 3.94 7.80
N VAL A 59 -3.57 3.25 6.67
CA VAL A 59 -4.44 3.46 5.52
C VAL A 59 -5.46 2.32 5.42
N PRO A 60 -6.67 2.54 4.86
CA PRO A 60 -7.62 1.48 4.61
C PRO A 60 -7.08 0.52 3.54
N MET A 61 -7.37 -0.78 3.66
CA MET A 61 -6.96 -1.79 2.65
C MET A 61 -7.47 -1.44 1.24
N SER A 62 -8.67 -0.88 1.14
CA SER A 62 -9.29 -0.46 -0.11
C SER A 62 -8.52 0.64 -0.85
N TYR A 63 -7.55 1.29 -0.21
CA TYR A 63 -6.56 2.11 -0.91
C TYR A 63 -5.78 1.31 -1.95
N PHE A 64 -5.32 0.11 -1.58
CA PHE A 64 -4.62 -0.82 -2.50
C PHE A 64 -5.53 -1.47 -3.54
N GLU A 65 -6.84 -1.21 -3.48
CA GLU A 65 -7.84 -1.61 -4.47
C GLU A 65 -8.23 -0.45 -5.39
N GLY A 66 -7.66 0.74 -5.18
CA GLY A 66 -7.90 1.97 -5.95
C GLY A 66 -9.12 2.78 -5.51
N ALA A 67 -9.75 2.44 -4.39
CA ALA A 67 -10.93 3.16 -3.89
C ALA A 67 -10.59 4.48 -3.18
N PHE A 68 -9.32 4.74 -2.91
CA PHE A 68 -8.84 5.96 -2.26
C PHE A 68 -7.56 6.45 -2.93
N TYR A 69 -7.29 7.76 -2.84
CA TYR A 69 -6.04 8.38 -3.27
C TYR A 69 -5.66 9.54 -2.34
N TYR A 70 -4.40 9.98 -2.39
CA TYR A 70 -3.96 11.19 -1.70
C TYR A 70 -4.25 12.42 -2.56
N ASP A 71 -4.98 13.40 -2.02
CA ASP A 71 -5.21 14.69 -2.69
C ASP A 71 -3.98 15.61 -2.63
N GLU A 72 -4.08 16.81 -3.23
CA GLU A 72 -3.01 17.82 -3.23
C GLU A 72 -2.60 18.31 -1.84
N ARG A 73 -3.42 18.03 -0.82
CA ARG A 73 -3.18 18.37 0.58
C ARG A 73 -2.59 17.19 1.37
N GLY A 74 -2.31 16.06 0.69
CA GLY A 74 -1.85 14.83 1.30
C GLY A 74 -2.92 14.15 2.17
N GLN A 75 -4.20 14.45 1.95
CA GLN A 75 -5.31 13.79 2.64
C GLN A 75 -5.81 12.62 1.83
N LEU A 76 -6.08 11.50 2.52
CA LEU A 76 -6.66 10.34 1.87
C LEU A 76 -8.15 10.57 1.62
N VAL A 77 -8.57 10.60 0.37
CA VAL A 77 -9.96 10.84 -0.06
C VAL A 77 -10.46 9.69 -0.94
N PRO A 78 -11.78 9.40 -0.96
CA PRO A 78 -12.35 8.39 -1.85
C PRO A 78 -12.13 8.74 -3.32
N SER A 79 -11.74 7.76 -4.12
CA SER A 79 -11.77 7.87 -5.58
C SER A 79 -13.21 8.12 -6.03
N GLN A 80 -13.45 9.18 -6.79
CA GLN A 80 -14.78 9.42 -7.35
C GLN A 80 -15.19 8.20 -8.20
N PRO A 81 -16.47 7.77 -8.17
CA PRO A 81 -16.93 6.75 -9.10
C PRO A 81 -16.68 7.25 -10.52
N LYS A 82 -16.02 6.42 -11.33
CA LYS A 82 -15.89 6.63 -12.78
C LYS A 82 -17.26 6.62 -13.45
#